data_AF-A0A1E3M1B0-F1
#
_entry.id   AF-A0A1E3M1B0-F1
#
_cell.length_a   1.000
_cell.length_b   1.000
_cell.length_c   1.000
_cell.angle_alpha   90.00
_cell.angle_beta   90.00
_cell.angle_gamma   90.00
#
_symmetry.space_group_name_H-M   'P 1'
#
loop_
_entity.id
_entity.type
_entity.pdbx_description
1 polymer ?
#
loop_
_entity_poly.entity_id
_entity_poly.type
_entity_poly.pdbx_seq_one_letter_code
_entity_poly.pdbx_strand_id
1 'polypeptide(L)'
;MLTPPHPLVTRAGGLLAGCDAIGRSEAGRDVLFKAEAVHRSLQRLITDRHALAPEYSETQMSPRFRSNGTSRPGSEAYARLMAGNFADWRLTVNGLVQRPLSLSLANLRSLPQRVQITRHDCVEGWSAIGKWHGPQLSTVLRLAGLRDTARYLVFHCADTLIGRPYYESIDLIDAFHPQTILAWAMNNRTLPVAHGAPLRLRVERQLGYKHAKYIMAVEAVASLDGVYGGKGGLWEDAAGYEWYGGI
;
A
#
# COMPACT_ATOMS: atom_id res chain seq x y z
N MET A 1 0.81 14.18 71.90
CA MET A 1 0.03 13.29 71.00
C MET A 1 -0.31 14.09 69.75
N LEU A 2 0.15 13.60 68.59
CA LEU A 2 -0.37 13.82 67.22
C LEU A 2 -0.29 15.22 66.57
N THR A 3 0.66 15.37 65.64
CA THR A 3 0.50 16.03 64.31
C THR A 3 -0.03 15.00 63.28
N PRO A 4 -0.35 15.27 61.99
CA PRO A 4 -0.59 16.49 61.14
C PRO A 4 -1.95 16.32 60.34
N PRO A 5 -2.24 16.76 59.06
CA PRO A 5 -1.52 17.61 58.07
C PRO A 5 -2.35 18.66 57.25
N HIS A 6 -1.62 19.52 56.52
CA HIS A 6 -2.07 20.34 55.39
C HIS A 6 -1.95 19.59 54.03
N PRO A 7 -2.69 19.99 52.97
CA PRO A 7 -2.79 19.24 51.71
C PRO A 7 -1.71 19.62 50.69
N LEU A 8 -1.26 18.62 49.92
CA LEU A 8 -0.43 18.75 48.72
C LEU A 8 -1.31 18.70 47.47
N VAL A 9 -1.28 19.77 46.68
CA VAL A 9 -1.76 19.78 45.29
C VAL A 9 -0.56 19.47 44.39
N THR A 10 -0.63 18.40 43.59
CA THR A 10 0.39 18.06 42.59
C THR A 10 -0.15 18.31 41.18
N ARG A 11 0.53 19.21 40.45
CA ARG A 11 0.31 19.55 39.03
C ARG A 11 0.72 18.38 38.13
N ALA A 12 -0.17 17.96 37.23
CA ALA A 12 0.11 17.00 36.15
C ALA A 12 -0.02 17.69 34.77
N GLY A 13 0.96 18.53 34.40
CA GLY A 13 0.94 19.30 33.14
C GLY A 13 2.14 19.13 32.20
N GLY A 14 3.14 18.31 32.55
CA GLY A 14 4.43 18.30 31.85
C GLY A 14 4.59 17.25 30.74
N LEU A 15 3.76 16.20 30.68
CA LEU A 15 4.04 15.03 29.85
C LEU A 15 3.60 15.16 28.38
N LEU A 16 2.66 16.04 28.06
CA LEU A 16 2.11 16.14 26.70
C LEU A 16 2.95 17.02 25.75
N ALA A 17 3.82 17.91 26.26
CA ALA A 17 4.67 18.75 25.42
C ALA A 17 5.91 18.02 24.87
N GLY A 18 6.32 16.91 25.50
CA GLY A 18 7.54 16.17 25.14
C GLY A 18 7.42 15.35 23.86
N CYS A 19 6.27 14.69 23.63
CA CYS A 19 6.05 13.86 22.44
C CYS A 19 6.03 14.71 21.16
N ASP A 20 5.44 15.90 21.23
CA ASP A 20 5.36 16.85 20.12
C ASP A 20 6.73 17.46 19.77
N ALA A 21 7.61 17.62 20.76
CA ALA A 21 8.98 18.11 20.55
C ALA A 21 9.88 17.05 19.88
N ILE A 22 9.71 15.77 20.24
CA ILE A 22 10.47 14.66 19.66
C ILE A 22 10.18 14.51 18.16
N GLY A 23 8.91 14.55 17.75
CA GLY A 23 8.54 14.49 16.31
C GLY A 23 8.98 15.70 15.49
N ARG A 24 9.28 16.84 16.13
CA ARG A 24 9.77 18.08 15.48
C ARG A 24 11.29 18.18 15.42
N SER A 25 12.01 17.42 16.25
CA SER A 25 13.48 17.40 16.27
C SER A 25 14.07 16.39 15.27
N GLU A 26 15.19 16.74 14.65
CA GLU A 26 15.90 15.87 13.69
C GLU A 26 16.39 14.56 14.37
N ALA A 27 16.89 14.66 15.60
CA ALA A 27 17.30 13.51 16.41
C ALA A 27 16.12 12.60 16.81
N GLY A 28 14.96 13.17 17.13
CA GLY A 28 13.77 12.37 17.46
C GLY A 28 13.21 11.63 16.24
N ARG A 29 13.28 12.25 15.05
CA ARG A 29 12.94 11.59 13.79
C ARG A 29 13.90 10.45 13.45
N ASP A 30 15.21 10.65 13.61
CA ASP A 30 16.20 9.59 13.39
C ASP A 30 16.01 8.38 14.31
N VAL A 31 15.65 8.61 15.58
CA VAL A 31 15.29 7.54 16.52
C VAL A 31 14.03 6.78 16.08
N LEU A 32 13.00 7.49 15.62
CA LEU A 32 11.76 6.89 15.09
C LEU A 32 12.05 6.06 13.82
N PHE A 33 12.84 6.58 12.88
CA PHE A 33 13.22 5.84 11.67
C PHE A 33 14.07 4.60 11.98
N LYS A 34 14.97 4.69 12.96
CA LYS A 34 15.73 3.53 13.46
C LYS A 34 14.81 2.50 14.10
N ALA A 35 13.81 2.92 14.87
CA ALA A 35 12.82 2.03 15.45
C ALA A 35 11.99 1.32 14.36
N GLU A 36 11.59 2.02 13.31
CA GLU A 36 10.89 1.42 12.16
C GLU A 36 11.79 0.41 11.41
N ALA A 37 13.06 0.74 11.19
CA ALA A 37 14.02 -0.16 10.56
C ALA A 37 14.25 -1.43 11.41
N VAL A 38 14.29 -1.30 12.74
CA VAL A 38 14.38 -2.43 13.68
C VAL A 38 13.09 -3.25 13.67
N HIS A 39 11.92 -2.62 13.73
CA HIS A 39 10.62 -3.30 13.66
C HIS A 39 10.50 -4.13 12.38
N ARG A 40 10.78 -3.52 11.22
CA ARG A 40 10.80 -4.19 9.91
C ARG A 40 11.78 -5.35 9.88
N SER A 41 12.98 -5.18 10.45
CA SER A 41 13.99 -6.24 10.48
C SER A 41 13.57 -7.41 11.37
N LEU A 42 12.99 -7.13 12.54
CA LEU A 42 12.46 -8.15 13.45
C LEU A 42 11.29 -8.91 12.82
N GLN A 43 10.33 -8.21 12.21
CA GLN A 43 9.21 -8.84 11.52
C GLN A 43 9.69 -9.76 10.38
N ARG A 44 10.75 -9.38 9.66
CA ARG A 44 11.37 -10.21 8.61
C ARG A 44 12.15 -11.41 9.13
N LEU A 45 12.72 -11.31 10.34
CA LEU A 45 13.44 -12.42 10.96
C LEU A 45 12.48 -13.47 11.54
N ILE A 46 11.30 -13.05 11.99
CA ILE A 46 10.32 -13.92 12.64
C ILE A 46 9.34 -14.52 11.63
N THR A 47 8.94 -13.75 10.60
CA THR A 47 8.03 -14.25 9.57
C THR A 47 8.82 -14.78 8.39
N ASP A 48 8.67 -16.07 8.07
CA ASP A 48 9.24 -16.66 6.85
C ASP A 48 8.89 -15.77 5.65
N ARG A 49 9.91 -15.37 4.89
CA ARG A 49 9.80 -14.54 3.69
C ARG A 49 8.90 -15.17 2.61
N HIS A 50 8.63 -16.47 2.70
CA HIS A 50 7.73 -17.22 1.84
C HIS A 50 6.42 -17.61 2.51
N ALA A 51 6.20 -17.26 3.79
CA ALA A 51 4.93 -17.49 4.46
C ALA A 51 3.82 -16.75 3.72
N LEU A 52 2.84 -17.52 3.27
CA LEU A 52 1.64 -17.00 2.65
C LEU A 52 0.74 -16.38 3.73
N ALA A 53 0.10 -15.26 3.40
CA ALA A 53 -1.05 -14.77 4.12
C ALA A 53 -2.17 -15.84 4.08
N PRO A 54 -2.95 -16.00 5.16
CA PRO A 54 -4.04 -16.97 5.20
C PRO A 54 -5.00 -16.81 4.02
N GLU A 55 -5.34 -17.93 3.40
CA GLU A 55 -6.38 -18.00 2.38
C GLU A 55 -7.66 -18.61 2.94
N TYR A 56 -8.79 -18.16 2.41
CA TYR A 56 -10.12 -18.47 2.93
C TYR A 56 -10.95 -19.21 1.87
N SER A 57 -12.05 -19.84 2.30
CA SER A 57 -13.05 -20.38 1.37
C SER A 57 -14.03 -19.30 0.90
N GLU A 58 -14.79 -19.59 -0.17
CA GLU A 58 -15.86 -18.69 -0.62
C GLU A 58 -16.95 -18.49 0.44
N THR A 59 -17.21 -19.50 1.28
CA THR A 59 -18.19 -19.42 2.38
C THR A 59 -17.76 -18.48 3.50
N GLN A 60 -16.46 -18.14 3.59
CA GLN A 60 -15.92 -17.19 4.57
C GLN A 60 -15.83 -15.76 4.02
N MET A 61 -16.19 -15.54 2.75
CA MET A 61 -16.15 -14.20 2.16
C MET A 61 -17.11 -13.25 2.87
N SER A 62 -16.66 -12.01 3.04
CA SER A 62 -17.51 -10.99 3.66
C SER A 62 -18.71 -10.68 2.74
N PRO A 63 -19.94 -10.57 3.28
CA PRO A 63 -21.13 -10.30 2.48
C PRO A 63 -21.05 -8.96 1.76
N ARG A 64 -20.34 -8.00 2.35
CA ARG A 64 -19.97 -6.73 1.75
C ARG A 64 -18.50 -6.48 1.96
N PHE A 65 -17.77 -6.25 0.88
CA PHE A 65 -16.41 -5.75 0.96
C PHE A 65 -16.45 -4.21 0.99
N ARG A 66 -16.05 -3.60 2.11
CA ARG A 66 -16.10 -2.14 2.28
C ARG A 66 -15.11 -1.47 1.32
N SER A 67 -15.56 -0.42 0.63
CA SER A 67 -14.65 0.51 -0.07
C SER A 67 -14.19 1.58 0.93
N ASN A 68 -12.90 1.93 0.88
CA ASN A 68 -12.30 2.96 1.72
C ASN A 68 -11.49 3.95 0.88
N GLY A 69 -11.35 5.19 1.36
CA GLY A 69 -10.74 6.30 0.62
C GLY A 69 -11.56 6.71 -0.61
N THR A 70 -10.89 7.08 -1.69
CA THR A 70 -11.53 7.51 -2.95
C THR A 70 -12.46 6.43 -3.53
N SER A 71 -13.73 6.72 -3.77
CA SER A 71 -14.66 5.79 -4.44
C SER A 71 -14.64 5.92 -5.97
N ARG A 72 -14.19 7.07 -6.48
CA ARG A 72 -14.00 7.34 -7.91
C ARG A 72 -13.00 8.50 -8.08
N PRO A 73 -11.91 8.33 -8.85
CA PRO A 73 -11.03 9.43 -9.23
C PRO A 73 -11.82 10.54 -9.95
N GLY A 74 -11.57 11.79 -9.56
CA GLY A 74 -12.32 12.96 -10.05
C GLY A 74 -11.80 13.57 -11.36
N SER A 75 -10.70 13.07 -11.93
CA SER A 75 -10.08 13.68 -13.12
C SER A 75 -10.84 13.36 -14.42
N GLU A 76 -10.86 14.32 -15.35
CA GLU A 76 -11.45 14.14 -16.68
C GLU A 76 -10.76 13.02 -17.47
N ALA A 77 -9.44 12.87 -17.31
CA ALA A 77 -8.67 11.80 -17.93
C ALA A 77 -9.19 10.42 -17.49
N TYR A 78 -9.39 10.22 -16.18
CA TYR A 78 -9.92 8.95 -15.67
C TYR A 78 -11.40 8.76 -16.07
N ALA A 79 -12.20 9.83 -16.09
CA ALA A 79 -13.59 9.77 -16.56
C ALA A 79 -13.69 9.31 -18.03
N ARG A 80 -12.80 9.77 -18.91
CA ARG A 80 -12.73 9.30 -20.31
C ARG A 80 -12.38 7.83 -20.40
N LEU A 81 -11.41 7.37 -19.62
CA LEU A 81 -11.04 5.95 -19.55
C LEU A 81 -12.22 5.09 -19.09
N MET A 82 -12.95 5.52 -18.06
CA MET A 82 -14.16 4.84 -17.60
C MET A 82 -15.23 4.76 -18.70
N ALA A 83 -15.49 5.86 -19.41
CA ALA A 83 -16.48 5.90 -20.48
C ALA A 83 -16.14 4.93 -21.63
N GLY A 84 -14.85 4.74 -21.92
CA GLY A 84 -14.35 3.75 -22.87
C GLY A 84 -14.16 2.34 -22.30
N ASN A 85 -14.75 2.00 -21.14
CA ASN A 85 -14.55 0.71 -20.44
C ASN A 85 -13.06 0.33 -20.27
N PHE A 86 -12.20 1.33 -20.09
CA PHE A 86 -10.75 1.19 -19.96
C PHE A 86 -10.05 0.55 -21.18
N ALA A 87 -10.65 0.59 -22.37
CA ALA A 87 -10.04 0.10 -23.60
C ALA A 87 -8.70 0.79 -23.92
N ASP A 88 -8.62 2.10 -23.66
CA ASP A 88 -7.42 2.93 -23.89
C ASP A 88 -6.51 3.01 -22.66
N TRP A 89 -6.89 2.41 -21.53
CA TRP A 89 -6.05 2.42 -20.34
C TRP A 89 -4.81 1.56 -20.55
N ARG A 90 -3.66 2.04 -20.06
CA ARG A 90 -2.39 1.33 -20.11
C ARG A 90 -1.70 1.41 -18.74
N LEU A 91 -1.14 0.29 -18.30
CA LEU A 91 -0.18 0.25 -17.21
C LEU A 91 1.20 0.57 -17.76
N THR A 92 1.78 1.68 -17.32
CA THR A 92 3.18 1.97 -17.61
C THR A 92 4.08 1.29 -16.58
N VAL A 93 5.15 0.64 -17.01
CA VAL A 93 6.21 0.12 -16.13
C VAL A 93 7.53 0.73 -16.56
N ASN A 94 8.17 1.51 -15.70
CA ASN A 94 9.33 2.34 -16.05
C ASN A 94 10.34 2.47 -14.88
N GLY A 95 11.25 3.44 -14.97
CA GLY A 95 12.33 3.64 -14.02
C GLY A 95 13.50 2.70 -14.26
N LEU A 96 13.97 2.03 -13.21
CA LEU A 96 15.09 1.09 -13.21
C LEU A 96 14.73 -0.27 -13.79
N VAL A 97 14.31 -0.26 -15.05
CA VAL A 97 14.01 -1.45 -15.86
C VAL A 97 14.88 -1.49 -17.12
N GLN A 98 15.01 -2.67 -17.71
CA GLN A 98 15.69 -2.88 -18.99
C GLN A 98 14.76 -2.57 -20.16
N ARG A 99 13.49 -2.97 -20.04
CA ARG A 99 12.45 -2.80 -21.06
C ARG A 99 11.24 -2.11 -20.44
N PRO A 100 11.10 -0.78 -20.59
CA PRO A 100 9.87 -0.10 -20.21
C PRO A 100 8.67 -0.72 -20.92
N LEU A 101 7.56 -0.91 -20.20
CA LEU A 101 6.35 -1.54 -20.72
C LEU A 101 5.19 -0.55 -20.73
N SER A 102 4.28 -0.74 -21.70
CA SER A 102 2.96 -0.12 -21.73
C SER A 102 1.94 -1.23 -22.00
N LEU A 103 1.31 -1.74 -20.94
CA LEU A 103 0.47 -2.94 -21.00
C LEU A 103 -1.02 -2.54 -20.98
N SER A 104 -1.79 -3.04 -21.95
CA SER A 104 -3.25 -2.94 -21.88
C SER A 104 -3.83 -3.87 -20.81
N LEU A 105 -5.08 -3.62 -20.43
CA LEU A 105 -5.80 -4.53 -19.53
C LEU A 105 -5.91 -5.95 -20.13
N ALA A 106 -6.04 -6.06 -21.45
CA ALA A 106 -6.03 -7.35 -22.14
C ALA A 106 -4.69 -8.08 -22.01
N ASN A 107 -3.56 -7.36 -22.11
CA ASN A 107 -2.23 -7.96 -21.89
C ASN A 107 -2.08 -8.49 -20.47
N LEU A 108 -2.57 -7.76 -19.46
CA LEU A 108 -2.51 -8.22 -18.07
C LEU A 108 -3.37 -9.46 -17.83
N ARG A 109 -4.53 -9.56 -18.49
CA ARG A 109 -5.42 -10.73 -18.43
C ARG A 109 -4.83 -11.97 -19.14
N SER A 110 -3.98 -11.79 -20.14
CA SER A 110 -3.34 -12.91 -20.85
C SER A 110 -2.11 -13.49 -20.13
N LEU A 111 -1.59 -12.81 -19.10
CA LEU A 111 -0.52 -13.36 -18.26
C LEU A 111 -1.04 -14.51 -17.38
N PRO A 112 -0.16 -15.39 -16.85
CA PRO A 112 -0.53 -16.36 -15.83
C PRO A 112 -1.25 -15.68 -14.66
N GLN A 113 -2.46 -16.13 -14.39
CA GLN A 113 -3.32 -15.55 -13.37
C GLN A 113 -3.16 -16.26 -12.04
N ARG A 114 -3.30 -15.49 -10.96
CA ARG A 114 -3.51 -16.00 -9.60
C ARG A 114 -4.90 -15.60 -9.13
N VAL A 115 -5.60 -16.56 -8.55
CA VAL A 115 -6.82 -16.33 -7.77
C VAL A 115 -6.48 -16.57 -6.31
N GLN A 116 -6.90 -15.66 -5.44
CA GLN A 116 -6.72 -15.80 -3.99
C GLN A 116 -7.93 -15.23 -3.25
N ILE A 117 -8.34 -15.86 -2.16
CA ILE A 117 -9.37 -15.34 -1.25
C ILE A 117 -8.66 -14.94 0.02
N THR A 118 -8.53 -13.65 0.25
CA THR A 118 -7.64 -13.08 1.28
C THR A 118 -8.38 -12.02 2.09
N ARG A 119 -7.94 -11.85 3.34
CA ARG A 119 -8.46 -10.81 4.23
C ARG A 119 -7.70 -9.51 3.97
N HIS A 120 -8.44 -8.42 3.92
CA HIS A 120 -7.92 -7.07 3.92
C HIS A 120 -8.11 -6.49 5.31
N ASP A 121 -7.03 -6.12 5.97
CA ASP A 121 -7.03 -5.54 7.31
C ASP A 121 -6.78 -4.03 7.22
N CYS A 122 -7.76 -3.22 7.61
CA CYS A 122 -7.66 -1.77 7.57
C CYS A 122 -7.21 -1.21 8.91
N VAL A 123 -6.36 -0.18 8.87
CA VAL A 123 -5.89 0.57 10.05
C VAL A 123 -7.04 1.19 10.86
N GLU A 124 -8.21 1.41 10.24
CA GLU A 124 -9.42 1.91 10.90
C GLU A 124 -10.16 0.85 11.75
N GLY A 125 -9.56 -0.32 11.98
CA GLY A 125 -10.09 -1.35 12.88
C GLY A 125 -11.16 -2.26 12.27
N TRP A 126 -11.22 -2.36 10.93
CA TRP A 126 -12.14 -3.28 10.25
C TRP A 126 -11.39 -4.17 9.26
N SER A 127 -11.98 -5.33 8.97
CA SER A 127 -11.45 -6.27 7.98
C SER A 127 -12.54 -6.73 7.00
N ALA A 128 -12.14 -7.17 5.82
CA ALA A 128 -13.04 -7.80 4.86
C ALA A 128 -12.32 -8.88 4.05
N ILE A 129 -12.98 -10.01 3.84
CA ILE A 129 -12.48 -11.14 3.03
C ILE A 129 -13.07 -11.03 1.63
N GLY A 130 -12.19 -11.02 0.63
CA GLY A 130 -12.56 -10.90 -0.78
C GLY A 130 -11.78 -11.86 -1.66
N LYS A 131 -12.40 -12.26 -2.78
CA LYS A 131 -11.75 -13.07 -3.82
C LYS A 131 -11.15 -12.15 -4.86
N TRP A 132 -9.86 -12.25 -5.10
CA TRP A 132 -9.11 -11.41 -6.01
C TRP A 132 -8.53 -12.22 -7.16
N HIS A 133 -8.46 -11.59 -8.34
CA HIS A 133 -7.95 -12.23 -9.53
C HIS A 133 -7.08 -11.26 -10.33
N GLY A 134 -5.84 -11.68 -10.61
CA GLY A 134 -4.88 -10.91 -11.38
C GLY A 134 -3.54 -11.63 -11.55
N PRO A 135 -2.68 -11.17 -12.46
CA PRO A 135 -1.32 -11.68 -12.55
C PRO A 135 -0.50 -11.30 -11.31
N GLN A 136 0.46 -12.15 -10.97
CA GLN A 136 1.49 -11.80 -9.99
C GLN A 136 2.29 -10.60 -10.47
N LEU A 137 2.56 -9.65 -9.57
CA LEU A 137 3.39 -8.47 -9.88
C LEU A 137 4.77 -8.91 -10.37
N SER A 138 5.36 -9.92 -9.74
CA SER A 138 6.66 -10.50 -10.15
C SER A 138 6.72 -10.92 -11.63
N THR A 139 5.61 -11.38 -12.22
CA THR A 139 5.54 -11.74 -13.63
C THR A 139 5.70 -10.51 -14.52
N VAL A 140 5.02 -9.41 -14.18
CA VAL A 140 5.15 -8.13 -14.90
C VAL A 140 6.58 -7.58 -14.77
N LEU A 141 7.17 -7.64 -13.57
CA LEU A 141 8.53 -7.17 -13.33
C LEU A 141 9.58 -7.99 -14.09
N ARG A 142 9.40 -9.32 -14.20
CA ARG A 142 10.27 -10.18 -15.02
C ARG A 142 10.21 -9.82 -16.51
N LEU A 143 9.02 -9.46 -17.02
CA LEU A 143 8.88 -9.00 -18.41
C LEU A 143 9.65 -7.69 -18.64
N ALA A 144 9.54 -6.74 -17.70
CA ALA A 144 10.24 -5.46 -17.77
C ALA A 144 11.76 -5.61 -17.57
N GLY A 145 12.19 -6.62 -16.80
CA GLY A 145 13.58 -6.87 -16.44
C GLY A 145 14.11 -5.77 -15.51
N LEU A 146 13.94 -5.93 -14.20
CA LEU A 146 14.49 -4.97 -13.23
C LEU A 146 16.02 -4.86 -13.36
N ARG A 147 16.55 -3.66 -13.13
CA ARG A 147 17.98 -3.44 -12.96
C ARG A 147 18.40 -3.78 -11.54
N ASP A 148 19.65 -4.21 -11.36
CA ASP A 148 20.19 -4.63 -10.06
C ASP A 148 20.24 -3.51 -9.01
N THR A 149 20.10 -2.25 -9.43
CA THR A 149 20.02 -1.07 -8.54
C THR A 149 18.61 -0.77 -8.06
N ALA A 150 17.56 -1.42 -8.59
CA ALA A 150 16.20 -1.23 -8.12
C ALA A 150 16.05 -1.75 -6.68
N ARG A 151 15.32 -1.01 -5.84
CA ARG A 151 15.07 -1.36 -4.43
C ARG A 151 13.59 -1.27 -4.07
N TYR A 152 12.86 -0.37 -4.72
CA TYR A 152 11.46 -0.12 -4.44
C TYR A 152 10.65 -0.02 -5.74
N LEU A 153 9.35 -0.25 -5.61
CA LEU A 153 8.37 0.03 -6.65
C LEU A 153 7.41 1.09 -6.15
N VAL A 154 7.22 2.12 -6.96
CA VAL A 154 6.31 3.24 -6.71
C VAL A 154 5.10 3.07 -7.62
N PHE A 155 3.91 3.06 -7.04
CA PHE A 155 2.63 2.95 -7.73
C PHE A 155 1.99 4.33 -7.83
N HIS A 156 1.89 4.84 -9.05
CA HIS A 156 1.21 6.10 -9.33
C HIS A 156 -0.25 5.84 -9.64
N CYS A 157 -1.15 6.54 -8.95
CA CYS A 157 -2.59 6.28 -9.01
C CYS A 157 -3.32 7.43 -9.70
N ALA A 158 -4.52 7.14 -10.22
CA ALA A 158 -5.33 8.14 -10.91
C ALA A 158 -6.04 9.13 -9.98
N ASP A 159 -6.16 8.79 -8.69
CA ASP A 159 -6.88 9.60 -7.72
C ASP A 159 -6.01 10.62 -7.00
N THR A 160 -6.71 11.63 -6.50
CA THR A 160 -6.21 12.64 -5.59
C THR A 160 -6.96 12.48 -4.28
N LEU A 161 -6.25 12.49 -3.17
CA LEU A 161 -6.83 12.44 -1.83
C LEU A 161 -6.16 13.52 -0.99
N ILE A 162 -6.91 14.17 -0.10
CA ILE A 162 -6.44 15.30 0.73
C ILE A 162 -5.68 16.39 -0.07
N GLY A 163 -6.12 16.64 -1.31
CA GLY A 163 -5.53 17.66 -2.20
C GLY A 163 -4.21 17.26 -2.86
N ARG A 164 -3.76 16.00 -2.74
CA ARG A 164 -2.50 15.50 -3.30
C ARG A 164 -2.71 14.24 -4.15
N PRO A 165 -1.91 13.99 -5.20
CA PRO A 165 -1.96 12.74 -5.94
C PRO A 165 -1.72 11.55 -5.00
N TYR A 166 -2.54 10.52 -5.09
CA TYR A 166 -2.32 9.29 -4.34
C TYR A 166 -1.18 8.51 -4.99
N TYR A 167 -0.26 8.03 -4.17
CA TYR A 167 0.78 7.10 -4.57
C TYR A 167 1.08 6.18 -3.39
N GLU A 168 1.71 5.05 -3.71
CA GLU A 168 2.13 4.08 -2.72
C GLU A 168 3.44 3.42 -3.15
N SER A 169 4.15 2.78 -2.23
CA SER A 169 5.33 1.99 -2.57
C SER A 169 5.50 0.73 -1.73
N ILE A 170 6.18 -0.24 -2.32
CA ILE A 170 6.63 -1.47 -1.65
C ILE A 170 8.07 -1.77 -2.04
N ASP A 171 8.75 -2.60 -1.26
CA ASP A 171 10.08 -3.10 -1.64
C ASP A 171 10.02 -4.32 -2.56
N LEU A 172 11.19 -4.77 -3.01
CA LEU A 172 11.27 -5.95 -3.86
C LEU A 172 10.94 -7.27 -3.14
N ILE A 173 10.99 -7.34 -1.82
CA ILE A 173 10.60 -8.56 -1.08
C ILE A 173 9.09 -8.76 -1.25
N ASP A 174 8.31 -7.74 -0.94
CA ASP A 174 6.86 -7.80 -1.08
C ASP A 174 6.42 -7.82 -2.55
N ALA A 175 7.14 -7.13 -3.44
CA ALA A 175 6.84 -7.14 -4.87
C ALA A 175 6.97 -8.53 -5.52
N PHE A 176 7.91 -9.34 -5.03
CA PHE A 176 8.13 -10.71 -5.52
C PHE A 176 7.38 -11.78 -4.73
N HIS A 177 6.63 -11.39 -3.70
CA HIS A 177 5.85 -12.34 -2.92
C HIS A 177 4.76 -13.02 -3.78
N PRO A 178 4.52 -14.35 -3.62
CA PRO A 178 3.58 -15.10 -4.47
C PRO A 178 2.13 -14.61 -4.45
N GLN A 179 1.71 -13.94 -3.37
CA GLN A 179 0.36 -13.35 -3.23
C GLN A 179 0.29 -11.85 -3.53
N THR A 180 1.39 -11.24 -4.00
CA THR A 180 1.36 -9.86 -4.48
C THR A 180 0.92 -9.83 -5.93
N ILE A 181 -0.31 -9.36 -6.17
CA ILE A 181 -0.96 -9.40 -7.49
C ILE A 181 -1.45 -8.02 -7.91
N LEU A 182 -1.56 -7.84 -9.23
CA LEU A 182 -2.23 -6.72 -9.85
C LEU A 182 -3.66 -7.15 -10.22
N ALA A 183 -4.60 -6.93 -9.31
CA ALA A 183 -5.96 -7.44 -9.44
C ALA A 183 -6.80 -6.58 -10.41
N TRP A 184 -7.41 -7.23 -11.40
CA TRP A 184 -8.36 -6.63 -12.35
C TRP A 184 -9.80 -7.13 -12.13
N ALA A 185 -9.98 -8.13 -11.26
CA ALA A 185 -11.28 -8.68 -10.89
C ALA A 185 -11.37 -8.97 -9.39
N MET A 186 -12.62 -8.91 -8.91
CA MET A 186 -12.98 -9.10 -7.52
C MET A 186 -14.32 -9.84 -7.43
N ASN A 187 -14.43 -10.82 -6.54
CA ASN A 187 -15.66 -11.58 -6.27
C ASN A 187 -16.33 -12.09 -7.56
N ASN A 188 -15.54 -12.71 -8.44
CA ASN A 188 -15.95 -13.27 -9.73
C ASN A 188 -16.52 -12.24 -10.74
N ARG A 189 -16.26 -10.93 -10.54
CA ARG A 189 -16.69 -9.85 -11.44
C ARG A 189 -15.52 -8.95 -11.79
N THR A 190 -15.63 -8.19 -12.88
CA THR A 190 -14.71 -7.09 -13.18
C THR A 190 -14.62 -6.16 -11.97
N LEU A 191 -13.41 -5.71 -11.64
CA LEU A 191 -13.15 -4.87 -10.47
C LEU A 191 -14.05 -3.62 -10.51
N PRO A 192 -14.89 -3.38 -9.50
CA PRO A 192 -15.70 -2.17 -9.46
C PRO A 192 -14.84 -0.92 -9.28
N VAL A 193 -15.29 0.23 -9.80
CA VAL A 193 -14.58 1.51 -9.68
C VAL A 193 -14.33 1.87 -8.21
N ALA A 194 -15.30 1.66 -7.32
CA ALA A 194 -15.11 1.89 -5.88
C ALA A 194 -13.98 1.05 -5.26
N HIS A 195 -13.55 -0.04 -5.90
CA HIS A 195 -12.48 -0.91 -5.43
C HIS A 195 -11.17 -0.77 -6.21
N GLY A 196 -11.07 0.22 -7.12
CA GLY A 196 -9.81 0.54 -7.80
C GLY A 196 -9.71 0.09 -9.25
N ALA A 197 -10.83 0.00 -9.98
CA ALA A 197 -10.79 -0.28 -11.42
C ALA A 197 -9.81 0.63 -12.20
N PRO A 198 -9.26 0.20 -13.34
CA PRO A 198 -9.34 -1.17 -13.87
C PRO A 198 -8.35 -2.12 -13.19
N LEU A 199 -7.43 -1.60 -12.37
CA LEU A 199 -6.34 -2.36 -11.77
C LEU A 199 -5.98 -1.81 -10.38
N ARG A 200 -5.86 -2.71 -9.41
CA ARG A 200 -5.36 -2.40 -8.07
C ARG A 200 -4.22 -3.32 -7.64
N LEU A 201 -3.42 -2.87 -6.70
CA LEU A 201 -2.47 -3.70 -5.98
C LEU A 201 -3.20 -4.48 -4.89
N ARG A 202 -2.79 -5.73 -4.73
CA ARG A 202 -3.01 -6.56 -3.55
C ARG A 202 -1.66 -7.00 -3.02
N VAL A 203 -1.34 -6.61 -1.79
CA VAL A 203 -0.10 -6.95 -1.09
C VAL A 203 -0.48 -7.53 0.28
N GLU A 204 -0.74 -8.83 0.29
CA GLU A 204 -1.56 -9.46 1.36
C GLU A 204 -0.86 -9.57 2.72
N ARG A 205 0.43 -9.25 2.79
CA ARG A 205 1.22 -9.18 4.03
C ARG A 205 1.29 -7.77 4.61
N GLN A 206 0.50 -6.83 4.08
CA GLN A 206 0.49 -5.45 4.57
C GLN A 206 -0.94 -4.94 4.78
N LEU A 207 -1.05 -3.94 5.65
CA LEU A 207 -2.26 -3.21 5.98
C LEU A 207 -2.87 -2.50 4.77
N GLY A 208 -4.17 -2.23 4.87
CA GLY A 208 -5.00 -1.86 3.74
C GLY A 208 -4.63 -0.58 3.00
N TYR A 209 -3.95 0.38 3.65
CA TYR A 209 -3.51 1.61 2.98
C TYR A 209 -2.44 1.34 1.92
N LYS A 210 -1.63 0.29 2.10
CA LYS A 210 -0.59 -0.14 1.16
C LYS A 210 -1.15 -0.76 -0.13
N HIS A 211 -2.45 -1.07 -0.18
CA HIS A 211 -3.09 -1.72 -1.33
C HIS A 211 -3.60 -0.68 -2.32
N ALA A 212 -2.67 -0.06 -3.06
CA ALA A 212 -2.94 1.00 -4.05
C ALA A 212 -4.10 0.67 -5.01
N LYS A 213 -4.95 1.67 -5.29
CA LYS A 213 -6.09 1.57 -6.23
C LYS A 213 -5.83 2.43 -7.46
N TYR A 214 -6.54 2.17 -8.55
CA TYR A 214 -6.50 3.03 -9.74
C TYR A 214 -5.09 3.17 -10.32
N ILE A 215 -4.32 2.09 -10.33
CA ILE A 215 -2.91 2.14 -10.71
C ILE A 215 -2.80 2.56 -12.17
N MET A 216 -1.92 3.51 -12.45
CA MET A 216 -1.61 4.02 -13.79
C MET A 216 -0.18 3.68 -14.19
N ALA A 217 0.74 3.69 -13.23
CA ALA A 217 2.14 3.34 -13.47
C ALA A 217 2.79 2.62 -12.28
N VAL A 218 3.80 1.81 -12.60
CA VAL A 218 4.75 1.22 -11.65
C VAL A 218 6.15 1.67 -12.03
N GLU A 219 6.79 2.45 -11.16
CA GLU A 219 8.15 2.93 -11.35
C GLU A 219 9.12 2.19 -10.43
N ALA A 220 10.17 1.58 -10.99
CA ALA A 220 11.25 0.99 -10.20
C ALA A 220 12.28 2.06 -9.84
N VAL A 221 12.57 2.24 -8.55
CA VAL A 221 13.49 3.27 -8.04
C VAL A 221 14.53 2.68 -7.08
N ALA A 222 15.67 3.37 -6.95
CA ALA A 222 16.76 2.96 -6.05
C ALA A 222 16.55 3.46 -4.61
N SER A 223 15.88 4.61 -4.46
CA SER A 223 15.49 5.21 -3.18
C SER A 223 14.10 5.82 -3.31
N LEU A 224 13.41 5.96 -2.18
CA LEU A 224 12.18 6.73 -2.07
C LEU A 224 12.47 8.22 -1.84
N ASP A 225 13.72 8.59 -1.56
CA ASP A 225 14.13 9.99 -1.42
C ASP A 225 13.81 10.78 -2.69
N GLY A 226 13.17 11.94 -2.52
CA GLY A 226 12.75 12.79 -3.64
C GLY A 226 11.53 12.29 -4.43
N VAL A 227 10.94 11.15 -4.05
CA VAL A 227 9.67 10.65 -4.60
C VAL A 227 8.52 11.23 -3.78
N TYR A 228 7.81 12.22 -4.33
CA TYR A 228 6.78 13.00 -3.63
C TYR A 228 7.30 13.60 -2.31
N GLY A 229 6.75 13.23 -1.14
CA GLY A 229 7.23 13.67 0.17
C GLY A 229 8.35 12.82 0.75
N GLY A 230 8.79 11.78 0.03
CA GLY A 230 9.97 10.97 0.35
C GLY A 230 9.75 9.86 1.38
N LYS A 231 8.54 9.71 1.95
CA LYS A 231 8.26 8.69 2.97
C LYS A 231 7.58 7.43 2.44
N GLY A 232 7.41 7.34 1.13
CA GLY A 232 7.02 6.09 0.46
C GLY A 232 5.52 5.88 0.23
N GLY A 233 4.66 6.83 0.58
CA GLY A 233 3.24 6.77 0.25
C GLY A 233 2.51 8.00 0.76
N LEU A 234 1.27 8.20 0.30
CA LEU A 234 0.50 9.39 0.67
C LEU A 234 0.27 9.49 2.19
N TRP A 235 -0.05 8.38 2.85
CA TRP A 235 -0.38 8.39 4.27
C TRP A 235 0.87 8.48 5.16
N GLU A 236 1.98 7.92 4.70
CA GLU A 236 3.30 8.09 5.28
C GLU A 236 3.71 9.56 5.24
N ASP A 237 3.54 10.20 4.09
CA ASP A 237 3.85 11.62 3.89
C ASP A 237 2.97 12.54 4.74
N ALA A 238 1.65 12.33 4.71
CA ALA A 238 0.67 13.27 5.25
C ALA A 238 0.28 13.01 6.71
N ALA A 239 0.21 11.75 7.11
CA ALA A 239 -0.27 11.34 8.43
C ALA A 239 0.80 10.62 9.27
N GLY A 240 1.99 10.38 8.71
CA GLY A 240 3.08 9.71 9.42
C GLY A 240 2.81 8.24 9.70
N TYR A 241 2.05 7.57 8.82
CA TYR A 241 1.91 6.11 8.89
C TYR A 241 3.28 5.45 8.70
N GLU A 242 3.43 4.24 9.26
CA GLU A 242 4.62 3.42 9.01
C GLU A 242 4.68 3.07 7.52
N TRP A 243 5.86 3.10 6.92
CA TRP A 243 5.99 2.73 5.52
C TRP A 243 5.86 1.22 5.33
N TYR A 244 6.43 0.44 6.26
CA TYR A 244 6.23 -1.01 6.29
C TYR A 244 5.07 -1.41 7.21
N GLY A 245 3.84 -1.32 6.71
CA GLY A 245 2.63 -1.73 7.45
C GLY A 245 2.41 -3.23 7.47
N GLY A 246 3.43 -4.04 7.78
CA GLY A 246 3.36 -5.50 7.70
C GLY A 246 2.40 -6.12 8.74
N ILE A 247 1.73 -7.21 8.38
CA ILE A 247 0.87 -8.02 9.27
C ILE A 247 1.22 -9.51 9.26
#